data_AF-A0AAF0CW19-F1
#
_entry.id   AF-A0AAF0CW19-F1
#
_cell.length_a   1.000
_cell.length_b   1.000
_cell.length_c   1.000
_cell.angle_alpha   90.00
_cell.angle_beta   90.00
_cell.angle_gamma   90.00
#
_symmetry.space_group_name_H-M   'P 1'
#
loop_
_entity.id
_entity.type
_entity.pdbx_description
1 polymer ?
#
loop_
_entity_poly.entity_id
_entity_poly.type
_entity_poly.pdbx_seq_one_letter_code
_entity_poly.pdbx_strand_id
1 'polypeptide(L)' 'MKKFVSGFVTGTTITVATLAGLMYGVKKTVIEPMEEKENMVNDNRRKAMRKSRAR' A
#
# COMPACT_ATOMS: atom_id res chain seq x y z
N MET A 1 40.43 2.72 5.90
CA MET A 1 39.38 2.16 5.02
C MET A 1 38.16 1.57 5.76
N LYS A 2 38.30 0.87 6.90
CA LYS A 2 37.13 0.25 7.59
C LYS A 2 35.99 1.20 7.97
N LYS A 3 36.29 2.44 8.39
CA LYS A 3 35.30 3.48 8.74
C LYS A 3 34.47 3.98 7.53
N PHE A 4 35.08 3.98 6.34
CA PHE A 4 34.40 4.39 5.10
C PHE A 4 33.40 3.31 4.65
N VAL A 5 33.83 2.04 4.68
CA VAL A 5 32.95 0.91 4.35
C VAL A 5 31.78 0.83 5.33
N SER A 6 32.01 1.02 6.64
CA SER A 6 30.90 1.06 7.60
C SER A 6 29.95 2.23 7.35
N GLY A 7 30.47 3.42 7.07
CA GLY A 7 29.65 4.60 6.76
C GLY A 7 28.81 4.41 5.49
N PHE A 8 29.39 3.79 4.46
CA PHE A 8 28.71 3.50 3.21
C PHE A 8 27.59 2.46 3.37
N VAL A 9 27.84 1.38 4.12
CA VAL A 9 26.83 0.35 4.40
C VAL A 9 25.68 0.93 5.25
N THR A 10 25.99 1.76 6.25
CA THR A 10 24.95 2.42 7.05
C THR A 10 24.17 3.44 6.22
N GLY A 11 24.82 4.20 5.36
CA GLY A 11 24.15 5.16 4.48
C GLY A 11 23.19 4.48 3.50
N THR A 12 23.67 3.43 2.82
CA THR A 12 22.86 2.68 1.84
C THR A 12 21.66 1.97 2.48
N THR A 13 21.82 1.38 3.67
CA THR A 13 20.70 0.77 4.39
C THR A 13 19.63 1.78 4.77
N ILE A 14 20.01 2.98 5.22
CA ILE A 14 19.07 4.07 5.50
C ILE A 14 18.32 4.50 4.24
N THR A 15 19.00 4.65 3.10
CA THR A 15 18.36 5.05 1.84
C THR A 15 17.33 4.01 1.37
N VAL A 16 17.68 2.72 1.43
CA VAL A 16 16.78 1.63 1.05
C VAL A 16 15.58 1.56 1.99
N ALA A 17 15.81 1.69 3.30
CA ALA A 17 14.73 1.69 4.29
C ALA A 17 13.76 2.87 4.06
N THR A 18 14.27 4.04 3.70
CA THR A 18 13.45 5.23 3.41
C THR A 18 12.61 5.02 2.15
N LEU A 19 13.19 4.47 1.08
CA LEU A 19 12.46 4.18 -0.16
C LEU A 19 11.37 3.12 0.07
N ALA A 20 11.67 2.07 0.82
CA ALA A 20 10.68 1.08 1.21
C ALA A 20 9.57 1.73 2.04
N GLY A 21 9.91 2.52 3.05
CA GLY A 21 8.94 3.25 3.88
C GLY A 21 8.03 4.17 3.07
N LEU A 22 8.55 4.85 2.05
CA LEU A 22 7.76 5.68 1.14
C LEU A 22 6.82 4.85 0.26
N MET A 23 7.29 3.76 -0.35
CA MET A 23 6.42 2.89 -1.15
C MET A 23 5.31 2.25 -0.32
N TYR A 24 5.63 1.75 0.87
CA TYR A 24 4.63 1.21 1.80
C TYR A 24 3.69 2.31 2.32
N GLY A 25 4.21 3.50 2.63
CA GLY A 25 3.42 4.64 3.05
C GLY A 25 2.44 5.09 1.98
N VAL A 26 2.88 5.25 0.73
CA VAL A 26 2.03 5.60 -0.42
C VAL A 26 0.99 4.51 -0.68
N LYS A 27 1.38 3.24 -0.62
CA LYS A 27 0.43 2.14 -0.77
C LYS A 27 -0.67 2.20 0.29
N LYS A 28 -0.30 2.42 1.56
CA LYS A 28 -1.26 2.46 2.66
C LYS A 28 -2.14 3.70 2.69
N THR A 29 -1.60 4.85 2.29
CA THR A 29 -2.32 6.14 2.36
C THR A 29 -3.11 6.47 1.11
N VAL A 30 -2.72 5.94 -0.05
CA VAL A 30 -3.34 6.29 -1.34
C VAL A 30 -3.99 5.09 -2.00
N ILE A 31 -3.32 3.93 -2.04
CA ILE A 31 -3.80 2.78 -2.82
C ILE A 31 -4.89 2.02 -2.06
N GLU A 32 -4.64 1.65 -0.80
CA GLU A 32 -5.62 0.96 0.06
C GLU A 32 -6.99 1.67 0.15
N PRO A 33 -7.08 2.99 0.40
CA PRO A 33 -8.39 3.65 0.48
C PRO A 33 -9.12 3.74 -0.87
N MET A 34 -8.42 3.65 -2.00
CA MET A 34 -9.06 3.56 -3.31
C MET A 34 -9.63 2.17 -3.55
N GLU A 35 -8.84 1.13 -3.27
CA GLU A 35 -9.23 -0.27 -3.44
C GLU A 35 -10.42 -0.62 -2.53
N GLU A 36 -10.42 -0.12 -1.29
CA GLU A 36 -11.51 -0.32 -0.34
C GLU A 36 -12.82 0.33 -0.82
N LYS A 37 -12.75 1.54 -1.39
CA LYS A 37 -13.91 2.22 -1.99
C LYS A 37 -14.46 1.46 -3.20
N GLU A 38 -13.60 0.96 -4.08
CA GLU A 38 -14.04 0.14 -5.22
C GLU A 38 -14.69 -1.16 -4.78
N ASN A 39 -14.11 -1.82 -3.77
CA ASN A 39 -14.67 -3.03 -3.17
C ASN A 39 -16.03 -2.78 -2.54
N MET A 40 -16.22 -1.67 -1.83
CA MET A 40 -17.52 -1.28 -1.26
C MET A 40 -18.59 -1.09 -2.34
N VAL A 41 -18.26 -0.43 -3.45
CA VAL A 41 -19.20 -0.23 -4.58
C VAL A 41 -19.57 -1.56 -5.22
N ASN A 42 -18.59 -2.44 -5.46
CA ASN A 42 -18.84 -3.76 -6.03
C ASN A 42 -19.67 -4.65 -5.11
N ASP A 43 -19.42 -4.63 -3.81
CA ASP A 43 -20.21 -5.38 -2.83
C ASP A 43 -21.64 -4.85 -2.72
N ASN A 44 -21.81 -3.52 -2.79
CA ASN A 44 -23.14 -2.91 -2.84
C ASN A 44 -23.88 -3.28 -4.13
N ARG A 45 -23.22 -3.31 -5.29
CA ARG A 45 -23.81 -3.82 -6.55
C ARG A 45 -24.19 -5.30 -6.43
N ARG A 46 -23.32 -6.15 -5.85
CA ARG A 46 -23.62 -7.57 -5.64
C ARG A 46 -24.82 -7.76 -4.71
N LYS A 47 -24.87 -7.03 -3.59
CA LYS A 47 -26.01 -7.04 -2.66
C LYS A 47 -27.30 -6.56 -3.34
N ALA A 48 -27.24 -5.49 -4.13
CA ALA A 48 -28.38 -4.98 -4.89
C ALA A 48 -28.88 -5.99 -5.93
N MET A 49 -27.98 -6.63 -6.69
CA MET A 49 -28.36 -7.67 -7.65
C MET A 49 -29.00 -8.89 -6.97
N ARG A 50 -28.48 -9.32 -5.82
CA ARG A 50 -29.10 -10.40 -5.02
C ARG A 50 -30.50 -10.02 -4.56
N LYS A 51 -30.68 -8.78 -4.06
CA LYS A 51 -31.98 -8.27 -3.61
C LYS A 51 -32.99 -8.11 -4.76
N SER A 52 -32.51 -7.70 -5.94
CA SER A 52 -33.34 -7.60 -7.15
C SER A 52 -33.77 -8.94 -7.69
N ARG A 53 -32.97 -10.01 -7.50
CA ARG A 53 -33.28 -11.36 -7.99
C ARG A 53 -34.15 -12.17 -7.03
N ALA A 54 -34.24 -11.74 -5.77
CA ALA A 54 -35.09 -12.33 -4.74
C ALA A 54 -36.50 -11.69 -4.67
N ARG A 55 -36.73 -10.58 -5.38
CA ARG A 55 -38.06 -10.06 -5.70
C ARG A 55 -38.50 -10.64 -7.04
#